data_AF-A0A067BEG5-F1
#
_entry.id   AF-A0A067BEG5-F1
#
_cell.length_a   1.000
_cell.length_b   1.000
_cell.length_c   1.000
_cell.angle_alpha   90.00
_cell.angle_beta   90.00
_cell.angle_gamma   90.00
#
_symmetry.space_group_name_H-M   'P 1'
#
loop_
_entity.id
_entity.type
_entity.pdbx_description
1 polymer ?
#
loop_
_entity_poly.entity_id
_entity_poly.type
_entity_poly.pdbx_seq_one_letter_code
_entity_poly.pdbx_strand_id
1 'polypeptide(L)'
;MKAASTSLFALSLLATVVNAKAPACVNLEQNVDYYGNDIASVVESNYQKCCTWCHIVDGCTVYVWNSYNGGTCWLKSKKGPSSTQSGAYAGSIPSTPASTPTLPPTSAPTPTPTPTPTETPTPSPAATPTPTPTPTPTPTPSPTPTPAPTAIQLCTLKKTILSEWNGNLYVDTIKGNNNEKFLLLETAGIQSVSSGSGCLTTSSASNSISVTKCSGAPSQAWKFDPVAKRVTNGKLCLVSAPSSPGASPTVAACSSSADSQYFDSCATVPSPTTTPTPTPTPTPTPTPTPAPTAIQLCTLKKTILSEWNGNLYVDTIKNSNNEKFLLLATTGIQSVSSGSGCLTTSSASNSISVTKCSGAPSQAWKFDPVAKRVTNGKLCLVSAPSSPGASPTVAACSSSAVSQYFDSCASVPSTVRLVTKRNAYLYQANSGVFAGANSDDINRLFVYNAAAQTLQAQGNGQCLGTPVLQLRACDGSANLKWSIDAVNRKVKTSGLNNICLDVDPTNASRAAQVWTCFANNDNQVISVVPY
;
A
#
# COMPACT_ATOMS: atom_id res chain seq x y z
N MET A 1 48.14 8.44 0.09
CA MET A 1 47.90 9.89 0.25
C MET A 1 46.50 10.19 -0.27
N LYS A 2 45.65 10.84 0.55
CA LYS A 2 44.27 11.35 0.29
C LYS A 2 43.22 10.29 -0.11
N ALA A 3 42.30 9.83 0.76
CA ALA A 3 41.20 10.46 1.51
C ALA A 3 39.91 10.73 0.69
N ALA A 4 38.80 10.18 1.23
CA ALA A 4 37.37 10.55 1.10
C ALA A 4 36.47 9.93 -0.01
N SER A 5 35.79 8.83 0.37
CA SER A 5 34.32 8.58 0.40
C SER A 5 33.39 9.23 -0.64
N THR A 6 32.56 8.42 -1.32
CA THR A 6 31.10 8.62 -1.60
C THR A 6 30.57 7.49 -2.51
N SER A 7 29.82 6.50 -2.01
CA SER A 7 28.34 6.51 -1.77
C SER A 7 27.54 6.51 -3.08
N LEU A 8 26.86 5.43 -3.51
CA LEU A 8 25.69 5.59 -4.41
C LEU A 8 24.77 4.34 -4.56
N PHE A 9 23.54 4.50 -4.06
CA PHE A 9 22.24 4.10 -4.62
C PHE A 9 21.92 2.61 -4.83
N ALA A 10 21.11 2.09 -3.90
CA ALA A 10 20.05 1.14 -4.23
C ALA A 10 19.01 1.88 -5.12
N LEU A 11 18.75 1.38 -6.33
CA LEU A 11 17.64 1.83 -7.16
C LEU A 11 16.53 0.78 -7.12
N SER A 12 15.54 1.06 -6.27
CA SER A 12 14.24 0.41 -6.21
C SER A 12 13.54 0.51 -7.57
N LEU A 13 12.97 -0.59 -8.06
CA LEU A 13 12.02 -0.53 -9.16
C LEU A 13 10.73 0.10 -8.63
N LEU A 14 10.47 1.32 -9.10
CA LEU A 14 9.26 2.08 -8.85
C LEU A 14 8.04 1.28 -9.29
N ALA A 15 7.26 0.81 -8.33
CA ALA A 15 5.82 0.84 -8.51
C ALA A 15 5.46 2.31 -8.71
N THR A 16 4.96 2.68 -9.89
CA THR A 16 4.16 3.89 -10.03
C THR A 16 2.83 3.64 -9.33
N VAL A 17 2.89 3.55 -7.99
CA VAL A 17 1.84 4.12 -7.16
C VAL A 17 1.89 5.59 -7.55
N VAL A 18 0.81 6.10 -8.13
CA VAL A 18 0.56 7.53 -8.06
C VAL A 18 0.74 7.87 -6.58
N ASN A 19 1.83 8.56 -6.27
CA ASN A 19 2.18 8.95 -4.92
C ASN A 19 1.05 9.87 -4.47
N ALA A 20 0.05 9.30 -3.80
CA ALA A 20 -0.88 10.07 -3.00
C ALA A 20 -0.01 10.64 -1.87
N LYS A 21 0.65 11.75 -2.19
CA LYS A 21 1.24 12.67 -1.24
C LYS A 21 0.22 12.76 -0.10
N ALA A 22 0.68 12.56 1.14
CA ALA A 22 -0.15 12.83 2.33
C ALA A 22 -0.94 14.10 2.03
N PRO A 23 -2.27 14.07 2.15
CA PRO A 23 -3.08 15.07 1.48
C PRO A 23 -2.67 16.42 2.06
N ALA A 24 -2.11 17.25 1.17
CA ALA A 24 -1.26 18.34 1.59
C ALA A 24 -2.15 19.54 1.87
N CYS A 25 -2.34 19.87 3.14
CA CYS A 25 -2.95 21.15 3.48
C CYS A 25 -2.00 22.28 3.10
N VAL A 26 -2.58 23.34 2.54
CA VAL A 26 -1.92 24.55 2.09
C VAL A 26 -2.29 25.70 3.02
N ASN A 27 -1.50 26.77 2.97
CA ASN A 27 -1.71 27.99 3.76
C ASN A 27 -1.70 27.71 5.27
N LEU A 28 -0.64 27.07 5.79
CA LEU A 28 -0.45 26.93 7.23
C LEU A 28 -0.13 28.30 7.84
N GLU A 29 -1.04 28.80 8.66
CA GLU A 29 -0.96 30.11 9.31
C GLU A 29 -0.80 29.93 10.83
N GLN A 30 0.23 30.53 11.42
CA GLN A 30 0.50 30.46 12.85
C GLN A 30 -0.11 31.65 13.58
N ASN A 31 -0.58 31.41 14.81
CA ASN A 31 -1.26 32.37 15.67
C ASN A 31 -2.54 32.97 15.07
N VAL A 32 -3.19 32.21 14.19
CA VAL A 32 -4.43 32.61 13.51
C VAL A 32 -5.56 31.66 13.86
N ASP A 33 -6.69 32.23 14.25
CA ASP A 33 -7.99 31.57 14.34
C ASP A 33 -8.95 32.14 13.30
N TYR A 34 -9.95 31.34 12.92
CA TYR A 34 -11.00 31.72 11.99
C TYR A 34 -12.35 31.53 12.69
N TYR A 35 -13.15 32.59 12.82
CA TYR A 35 -14.41 32.49 13.52
C TYR A 35 -15.51 31.83 12.68
N GLY A 36 -16.26 30.93 13.33
CA GLY A 36 -17.45 30.29 12.78
C GLY A 36 -17.18 29.31 11.65
N ASN A 37 -18.27 28.87 11.01
CA ASN A 37 -18.27 27.83 9.97
C ASN A 37 -17.76 26.46 10.44
N ASP A 38 -17.67 26.24 11.75
CA ASP A 38 -17.34 24.95 12.36
C ASP A 38 -18.39 23.90 11.99
N ILE A 39 -17.93 22.82 11.37
CA ILE A 39 -18.75 21.66 11.02
C ILE A 39 -18.42 20.44 11.87
N ALA A 40 -17.24 20.43 12.50
CA ALA A 40 -16.83 19.38 13.42
C ALA A 40 -15.67 19.88 14.31
N SER A 41 -15.47 19.23 15.45
CA SER A 41 -14.30 19.45 16.30
C SER A 41 -13.73 18.11 16.77
N VAL A 42 -12.41 17.97 16.81
CA VAL A 42 -11.72 16.77 17.28
C VAL A 42 -10.61 17.15 18.25
N VAL A 43 -10.55 16.50 19.42
CA VAL A 43 -9.46 16.70 20.38
C VAL A 43 -8.20 16.03 19.86
N GLU A 44 -7.14 16.81 19.65
CA GLU A 44 -5.84 16.35 19.18
C GLU A 44 -4.74 17.19 19.81
N SER A 45 -3.72 16.54 20.36
CA SER A 45 -2.60 17.24 21.00
C SER A 45 -1.65 17.95 20.02
N ASN A 46 -1.86 17.79 18.72
CA ASN A 46 -0.97 18.29 17.70
C ASN A 46 -1.74 18.80 16.47
N TYR A 47 -1.53 20.08 16.14
CA TYR A 47 -2.14 20.75 14.99
C TYR A 47 -1.91 20.06 13.65
N GLN A 48 -0.81 19.30 13.51
CA GLN A 48 -0.43 18.61 12.27
C GLN A 48 -1.43 17.52 11.90
N LYS A 49 -2.17 16.99 12.87
CA LYS A 49 -3.21 15.98 12.64
C LYS A 49 -4.54 16.56 12.16
N CYS A 50 -4.77 17.87 12.34
CA CYS A 50 -6.02 18.50 11.92
C CYS A 50 -6.22 18.47 10.41
N CYS A 51 -5.13 18.50 9.63
CA CYS A 51 -5.17 18.36 8.19
C CYS A 51 -5.79 17.01 7.78
N THR A 52 -5.35 15.92 8.40
CA THR A 52 -5.91 14.58 8.16
C THR A 52 -7.40 14.54 8.46
N TRP A 53 -7.81 15.12 9.58
CA TRP A 53 -9.22 15.18 9.95
C TRP A 53 -10.06 16.01 8.97
N CYS A 54 -9.53 17.12 8.45
CA CYS A 54 -10.21 17.90 7.43
C CYS A 54 -10.33 17.17 6.08
N HIS A 55 -9.43 16.23 5.78
CA HIS A 55 -9.58 15.35 4.61
C HIS A 55 -10.60 14.21 4.80
N ILE A 56 -10.92 13.86 6.05
CA ILE A 56 -11.86 12.79 6.38
C ILE A 56 -13.30 13.32 6.47
N VAL A 57 -13.47 14.53 7.02
CA VAL A 57 -14.79 15.13 7.26
C VAL A 57 -15.32 15.78 5.99
N ASP A 58 -16.42 15.22 5.48
CA ASP A 58 -17.10 15.76 4.31
C ASP A 58 -17.50 17.22 4.50
N GLY A 59 -17.25 18.04 3.48
CA GLY A 59 -17.46 19.48 3.51
C GLY A 59 -16.39 20.29 4.27
N CYS A 60 -15.35 19.70 4.87
CA CYS A 60 -14.28 20.48 5.48
C CYS A 60 -13.37 21.09 4.43
N THR A 61 -13.15 22.40 4.48
CA THR A 61 -12.23 23.12 3.58
C THR A 61 -11.11 23.84 4.33
N VAL A 62 -11.33 24.14 5.61
CA VAL A 62 -10.40 24.84 6.50
C VAL A 62 -10.39 24.15 7.86
N TYR A 63 -9.27 24.14 8.56
CA TYR A 63 -9.21 23.78 9.97
C TYR A 63 -8.51 24.87 10.78
N VAL A 64 -8.83 24.94 12.07
CA VAL A 64 -8.07 25.68 13.07
C VAL A 64 -7.76 24.76 14.23
N TRP A 65 -6.51 24.71 14.67
CA TRP A 65 -6.13 24.08 15.92
C TRP A 65 -5.90 25.14 16.99
N ASN A 66 -6.35 24.92 18.22
CA ASN A 66 -5.96 25.73 19.37
C ASN A 66 -5.82 24.87 20.64
N SER A 67 -5.34 25.46 21.72
CA SER A 67 -5.05 24.76 23.00
C SER A 67 -6.29 24.38 23.81
N TYR A 68 -7.50 24.63 23.30
CA TYR A 68 -8.73 24.25 23.97
C TYR A 68 -8.76 22.75 24.25
N ASN A 69 -9.15 22.35 25.47
CA ASN A 69 -9.19 20.95 25.95
C ASN A 69 -7.87 20.15 25.77
N GLY A 70 -6.71 20.82 25.87
CA GLY A 70 -5.41 20.17 25.66
C GLY A 70 -5.02 20.01 24.20
N GLY A 71 -5.74 20.69 23.30
CA GLY A 71 -5.55 20.68 21.86
C GLY A 71 -6.83 20.25 21.14
N THR A 72 -7.41 21.14 20.34
CA THR A 72 -8.65 20.87 19.57
C THR A 72 -8.50 21.35 18.13
N CYS A 73 -8.78 20.45 17.18
CA CYS A 73 -8.96 20.73 15.76
C CYS A 73 -10.42 21.12 15.49
N TRP A 74 -10.67 22.37 15.14
CA TRP A 74 -11.92 22.91 14.67
C TRP A 74 -11.98 22.84 13.14
N LEU A 75 -12.76 21.91 12.60
CA LEU A 75 -12.93 21.64 11.18
C LEU A 75 -14.07 22.50 10.63
N LYS A 76 -13.83 23.18 9.52
CA LYS A 76 -14.69 24.26 9.03
C LYS A 76 -15.07 24.09 7.57
N SER A 77 -16.30 24.45 7.23
CA SER A 77 -16.82 24.37 5.87
C SER A 77 -16.27 25.42 4.90
N LYS A 78 -15.80 26.56 5.42
CA LYS A 78 -15.16 27.65 4.67
C LYS A 78 -14.32 28.53 5.57
N LYS A 79 -13.42 29.30 4.96
CA LYS A 79 -12.59 30.32 5.64
C LYS A 79 -13.48 31.46 6.15
N GLY A 80 -13.51 31.67 7.47
CA GLY A 80 -14.23 32.76 8.13
C GLY A 80 -13.40 34.03 8.27
N PRO A 81 -13.87 35.04 9.04
CA PRO A 81 -13.06 36.17 9.47
C PRO A 81 -11.87 35.70 10.34
N SER A 82 -10.68 36.24 10.09
CA SER A 82 -9.47 35.92 10.85
C SER A 82 -9.40 36.68 12.17
N SER A 83 -8.81 36.06 13.19
CA SER A 83 -8.42 36.69 14.44
C SER A 83 -7.03 36.22 14.87
N THR A 84 -6.33 37.09 15.61
CA THR A 84 -5.02 36.75 16.17
C THR A 84 -5.22 35.99 17.48
N GLN A 85 -4.84 34.72 17.51
CA GLN A 85 -4.86 33.90 18.72
C GLN A 85 -3.51 33.21 18.90
N SER A 86 -2.77 33.63 19.93
CA SER A 86 -1.46 33.04 20.24
C SER A 86 -1.55 31.53 20.48
N GLY A 87 -0.74 30.77 19.77
CA GLY A 87 -0.70 29.30 19.83
C GLY A 87 -1.71 28.58 18.94
N ALA A 88 -2.57 29.30 18.19
CA ALA A 88 -3.47 28.69 17.21
C ALA A 88 -2.73 28.38 15.88
N TYR A 89 -3.19 27.37 15.15
CA TYR A 89 -2.67 27.02 13.82
C TYR A 89 -3.84 26.78 12.87
N ALA A 90 -3.93 27.55 11.80
CA ALA A 90 -4.95 27.37 10.77
C ALA A 90 -4.35 26.78 9.49
N GLY A 91 -5.13 26.01 8.75
CA GLY A 91 -4.73 25.47 7.45
C GLY A 91 -5.94 25.14 6.58
N SER A 92 -5.71 24.94 5.29
CA SER A 92 -6.78 24.67 4.31
C SER A 92 -6.45 23.49 3.44
N ILE A 93 -7.47 22.73 3.01
CA ILE A 93 -7.27 21.69 2.00
C ILE A 93 -7.28 22.32 0.60
N PRO A 94 -6.56 21.78 -0.39
CA PRO A 94 -6.56 22.32 -1.75
C PRO A 94 -7.97 22.22 -2.35
N SER A 95 -8.58 23.35 -2.71
CA SER A 95 -9.85 23.38 -3.42
C SER A 95 -9.66 22.76 -4.82
N THR A 96 -10.34 21.64 -5.08
CA THR A 96 -10.49 21.14 -6.45
C THR A 96 -11.37 22.14 -7.20
N PRO A 97 -10.98 22.65 -8.39
CA PRO A 97 -11.86 23.52 -9.16
C PRO A 97 -13.16 22.77 -9.48
N ALA A 98 -14.28 23.28 -8.97
CA ALA A 98 -15.57 22.64 -9.04
C ALA A 98 -16.06 22.57 -10.51
N SER A 99 -16.33 21.37 -11.01
CA SER A 99 -17.18 21.19 -12.18
C SER A 99 -18.58 21.71 -11.84
N THR A 100 -19.00 22.75 -12.52
CA THR A 100 -20.30 23.41 -12.37
C THR A 100 -21.42 22.41 -12.71
N PRO A 101 -22.37 22.12 -11.80
CA PRO A 101 -23.49 21.25 -12.13
C PRO A 101 -24.47 21.99 -13.04
N THR A 102 -24.67 21.46 -14.25
CA THR A 102 -25.69 21.93 -15.20
C THR A 102 -27.07 21.58 -14.66
N LEU A 103 -27.89 22.59 -14.36
CA LEU A 103 -29.27 22.42 -13.93
C LEU A 103 -30.16 21.87 -15.07
N PRO A 104 -31.17 21.03 -14.77
CA PRO A 104 -32.12 20.52 -15.77
C PRO A 104 -33.09 21.62 -16.25
N PRO A 105 -33.63 21.53 -17.48
CA PRO A 105 -34.45 22.58 -18.06
C PRO A 105 -35.84 22.64 -17.40
N THR A 106 -36.15 23.78 -16.79
CA THR A 106 -37.48 24.13 -16.29
C THR A 106 -38.32 24.76 -17.40
N SER A 107 -39.60 24.36 -17.45
CA SER A 107 -40.63 24.75 -18.41
C SER A 107 -40.91 26.25 -18.45
N ALA A 108 -41.15 26.75 -19.66
CA ALA A 108 -41.42 28.14 -20.02
C ALA A 108 -42.63 28.78 -19.30
N PRO A 109 -42.54 30.06 -18.89
CA PRO A 109 -43.70 30.90 -18.67
C PRO A 109 -43.90 31.96 -19.77
N THR A 110 -45.17 32.24 -19.98
CA THR A 110 -45.86 33.16 -20.91
C THR A 110 -45.36 34.63 -20.83
N PRO A 111 -45.32 35.39 -21.94
CA PRO A 111 -44.91 36.79 -21.92
C PRO A 111 -46.01 37.72 -21.38
N THR A 112 -45.62 38.67 -20.53
CA THR A 112 -46.45 39.78 -20.02
C THR A 112 -45.84 41.10 -20.50
N PRO A 113 -46.64 42.10 -20.94
CA PRO A 113 -46.15 43.22 -21.74
C PRO A 113 -45.29 44.23 -20.97
N THR A 114 -44.35 44.78 -21.74
CA THR A 114 -43.37 45.82 -21.42
C THR A 114 -44.02 47.16 -21.05
N PRO A 115 -43.71 47.76 -19.88
CA PRO A 115 -43.83 49.18 -19.68
C PRO A 115 -42.55 49.94 -20.06
N THR A 116 -42.81 51.13 -20.59
CA THR A 116 -41.97 52.17 -21.18
C THR A 116 -40.79 52.62 -20.29
N PRO A 117 -39.59 52.94 -20.86
CA PRO A 117 -38.44 53.36 -20.08
C PRO A 117 -38.57 54.81 -19.58
N THR A 118 -38.28 55.00 -18.30
CA THR A 118 -38.02 56.30 -17.66
C THR A 118 -36.52 56.60 -17.75
N GLU A 119 -36.15 57.79 -18.20
CA GLU A 119 -34.76 58.24 -18.31
C GLU A 119 -34.09 58.31 -16.93
N THR A 120 -32.95 57.63 -16.79
CA THR A 120 -32.06 57.72 -15.62
C THR A 120 -30.83 58.53 -16.01
N PRO A 121 -30.38 59.53 -15.22
CA PRO A 121 -29.30 60.42 -15.59
C PRO A 121 -27.93 59.73 -15.66
N THR A 122 -27.17 60.14 -16.66
CA THR A 122 -25.82 59.70 -17.03
C THR A 122 -24.78 60.03 -15.95
N PRO A 123 -24.06 59.05 -15.37
CA PRO A 123 -22.84 59.33 -14.63
C PRO A 123 -21.63 59.49 -15.56
N SER A 124 -20.78 60.43 -15.17
CA SER A 124 -19.51 60.85 -15.78
C SER A 124 -18.50 59.70 -15.99
N PRO A 125 -17.68 59.72 -17.06
CA PRO A 125 -16.76 58.63 -17.37
C PRO A 125 -15.64 58.50 -16.32
N ALA A 126 -15.61 57.35 -15.65
CA ALA A 126 -14.48 56.92 -14.85
C ALA A 126 -13.34 56.44 -15.77
N ALA A 127 -12.11 56.78 -15.39
CA ALA A 127 -10.89 56.54 -16.14
C ALA A 127 -10.73 55.06 -16.54
N THR A 128 -10.35 54.87 -17.80
CA THR A 128 -10.07 53.58 -18.43
C THR A 128 -8.84 52.94 -17.77
N PRO A 129 -8.94 51.74 -17.17
CA PRO A 129 -7.75 51.01 -16.74
C PRO A 129 -7.04 50.43 -17.97
N THR A 130 -5.74 50.73 -18.06
CA THR A 130 -4.81 50.21 -19.05
C THR A 130 -4.82 48.67 -19.06
N PRO A 131 -4.85 48.00 -20.22
CA PRO A 131 -4.86 46.54 -20.28
C PRO A 131 -3.55 45.97 -19.73
N THR A 132 -3.66 45.13 -18.70
CA THR A 132 -2.57 44.28 -18.22
C THR A 132 -2.24 43.24 -19.30
N PRO A 133 -0.95 43.04 -19.66
CA PRO A 133 -0.57 42.11 -20.72
C PRO A 133 -1.01 40.68 -20.38
N THR A 134 -1.68 40.05 -21.34
CA THR A 134 -2.08 38.65 -21.30
C THR A 134 -0.83 37.77 -21.21
N PRO A 135 -0.70 36.85 -20.22
CA PRO A 135 0.41 35.93 -20.19
C PRO A 135 0.34 34.99 -21.39
N THR A 136 1.44 34.94 -22.14
CA THR A 136 1.69 34.02 -23.25
C THR A 136 1.44 32.57 -22.80
N PRO A 137 0.71 31.74 -23.57
CA PRO A 137 0.47 30.35 -23.19
C PRO A 137 1.79 29.60 -23.05
N THR A 138 2.04 29.07 -21.85
CA THR A 138 3.15 28.16 -21.59
C THR A 138 3.01 26.93 -22.49
N PRO A 139 4.05 26.52 -23.23
CA PRO A 139 3.98 25.35 -24.09
C PRO A 139 3.60 24.12 -23.26
N THR A 140 2.60 23.39 -23.72
CA THR A 140 2.16 22.12 -23.14
C THR A 140 3.37 21.18 -23.08
N PRO A 141 3.72 20.59 -21.93
CA PRO A 141 4.83 19.65 -21.87
C PRO A 141 4.54 18.50 -22.84
N SER A 142 5.48 18.27 -23.75
CA SER A 142 5.49 17.13 -24.65
C SER A 142 5.26 15.84 -23.85
N PRO A 143 4.44 14.89 -24.33
CA PRO A 143 4.26 13.62 -23.63
C PRO A 143 5.62 12.99 -23.38
N THR A 144 5.90 12.69 -22.11
CA THR A 144 7.09 11.95 -21.70
C THR A 144 7.10 10.64 -22.47
N PRO A 145 8.19 10.28 -23.16
CA PRO A 145 8.25 9.04 -23.94
C PRO A 145 7.95 7.85 -23.03
N THR A 146 6.97 7.03 -23.44
CA THR A 146 6.67 5.77 -22.76
C THR A 146 7.93 4.90 -22.80
N PRO A 147 8.40 4.37 -21.66
CA PRO A 147 9.60 3.53 -21.63
C PRO A 147 9.41 2.33 -22.55
N ALA A 148 10.43 2.04 -23.36
CA ALA A 148 10.42 0.90 -24.25
C ALA A 148 10.29 -0.41 -23.44
N PRO A 149 9.54 -1.41 -23.94
CA PRO A 149 9.35 -2.68 -23.25
C PRO A 149 10.69 -3.43 -23.14
N THR A 150 10.99 -3.91 -21.93
CA THR A 150 12.22 -4.66 -21.64
C THR A 150 12.03 -6.14 -22.00
N ALA A 151 13.00 -6.74 -22.69
CA ALA A 151 13.00 -8.17 -22.98
C ALA A 151 13.34 -9.00 -21.73
N ILE A 152 12.63 -10.12 -21.54
CA ILE A 152 12.81 -11.07 -20.45
C ILE A 152 13.20 -12.45 -20.97
N GLN A 153 13.69 -13.31 -20.06
CA GLN A 153 13.93 -14.74 -20.30
C GLN A 153 12.98 -15.58 -19.43
N LEU A 154 12.48 -16.68 -19.97
CA LEU A 154 11.49 -17.55 -19.31
C LEU A 154 12.11 -18.93 -19.02
N CYS A 155 12.63 -19.10 -17.81
CA CYS A 155 13.30 -20.32 -17.37
C CYS A 155 12.39 -21.24 -16.55
N THR A 156 12.52 -22.55 -16.75
CA THR A 156 11.81 -23.59 -15.99
C THR A 156 12.53 -23.93 -14.69
N LEU A 157 11.88 -24.66 -13.79
CA LEU A 157 12.49 -25.20 -12.55
C LEU A 157 13.71 -26.11 -12.83
N LYS A 158 13.82 -26.68 -14.03
CA LYS A 158 14.94 -27.57 -14.40
C LYS A 158 16.09 -26.82 -15.08
N LYS A 159 16.12 -25.48 -14.98
CA LYS A 159 17.15 -24.61 -15.57
C LYS A 159 17.27 -24.73 -17.09
N THR A 160 16.20 -25.12 -17.74
CA THR A 160 16.01 -24.98 -19.18
C THR A 160 15.22 -23.71 -19.48
N ILE A 161 15.33 -23.20 -20.69
CA ILE A 161 14.76 -21.92 -21.10
C ILE A 161 13.80 -22.11 -22.27
N LEU A 162 12.75 -21.31 -22.33
CA LEU A 162 11.95 -21.19 -23.54
C LEU A 162 12.79 -20.50 -24.62
N SER A 163 12.94 -21.12 -25.77
CA SER A 163 13.72 -20.62 -26.90
C SER A 163 12.91 -20.76 -28.18
N GLU A 164 13.02 -19.77 -29.06
CA GLU A 164 12.35 -19.75 -30.37
C GLU A 164 13.33 -20.13 -31.49
N TRP A 165 12.87 -20.97 -32.42
CA TRP A 165 13.62 -21.24 -33.64
C TRP A 165 12.68 -21.48 -34.82
N ASN A 166 12.78 -20.61 -35.84
CA ASN A 166 12.04 -20.69 -37.09
C ASN A 166 10.51 -20.76 -36.91
N GLY A 167 9.96 -19.95 -36.01
CA GLY A 167 8.54 -19.87 -35.69
C GLY A 167 8.05 -20.92 -34.68
N ASN A 168 8.92 -21.84 -34.26
CA ASN A 168 8.58 -22.88 -33.27
C ASN A 168 9.21 -22.56 -31.91
N LEU A 169 8.59 -23.08 -30.85
CA LEU A 169 9.11 -22.96 -29.49
C LEU A 169 9.70 -24.28 -29.02
N TYR A 170 10.74 -24.17 -28.21
CA TYR A 170 11.46 -25.28 -27.62
C TYR A 170 11.84 -24.94 -26.18
N VAL A 171 11.92 -25.96 -25.34
CA VAL A 171 12.60 -25.87 -24.05
C VAL A 171 14.05 -26.34 -24.28
N ASP A 172 15.02 -25.47 -24.06
CA ASP A 172 16.43 -25.70 -24.42
C ASP A 172 17.39 -25.37 -23.26
N THR A 173 18.68 -25.64 -23.44
CA THR A 173 19.73 -25.11 -22.56
C THR A 173 19.90 -23.61 -22.76
N ILE A 174 20.30 -22.91 -21.71
CA ILE A 174 20.52 -21.46 -21.75
C ILE A 174 21.78 -21.14 -22.56
N LYS A 175 21.63 -20.42 -23.68
CA LYS A 175 22.73 -20.00 -24.57
C LYS A 175 22.93 -18.49 -24.60
N GLY A 176 22.02 -17.70 -24.02
CA GLY A 176 22.11 -16.24 -23.90
C GLY A 176 21.87 -15.46 -25.20
N ASN A 177 21.34 -16.11 -26.23
CA ASN A 177 21.09 -15.51 -27.53
C ASN A 177 19.73 -14.77 -27.58
N ASN A 178 19.40 -14.16 -28.72
CA ASN A 178 18.14 -13.41 -28.86
C ASN A 178 16.90 -14.31 -28.99
N ASN A 179 17.08 -15.59 -29.28
CA ASN A 179 16.01 -16.57 -29.41
C ASN A 179 15.37 -16.92 -28.07
N GLU A 180 16.07 -16.64 -26.98
CA GLU A 180 15.65 -16.87 -25.60
C GLU A 180 14.96 -15.66 -24.96
N LYS A 181 14.80 -14.58 -25.72
CA LYS A 181 14.31 -13.29 -25.22
C LYS A 181 12.90 -13.02 -25.74
N PHE A 182 12.04 -12.58 -24.83
CA PHE A 182 10.65 -12.26 -25.11
C PHE A 182 10.26 -10.89 -24.57
N LEU A 183 9.48 -10.13 -25.34
CA LEU A 183 8.87 -8.86 -24.91
C LEU A 183 7.51 -9.15 -24.29
N LEU A 184 7.27 -8.65 -23.08
CA LEU A 184 5.96 -8.66 -22.44
C LEU A 184 5.23 -7.36 -22.77
N LEU A 185 4.19 -7.44 -23.60
CA LEU A 185 3.40 -6.27 -23.99
C LEU A 185 2.00 -6.41 -23.41
N GLU A 186 1.56 -5.43 -22.63
CA GLU A 186 0.26 -5.48 -21.93
C GLU A 186 -0.93 -5.65 -22.87
N THR A 187 -0.85 -5.09 -24.07
CA THR A 187 -1.92 -5.10 -25.08
C THR A 187 -1.66 -6.05 -26.25
N ALA A 188 -0.41 -6.38 -26.55
CA ALA A 188 -0.03 -7.17 -27.73
C ALA A 188 0.44 -8.60 -27.40
N GLY A 189 0.41 -9.00 -26.12
CA GLY A 189 0.80 -10.33 -25.66
C GLY A 189 2.32 -10.50 -25.55
N ILE A 190 2.78 -11.77 -25.54
CA ILE A 190 4.20 -12.09 -25.47
C ILE A 190 4.78 -12.21 -26.88
N GLN A 191 5.82 -11.44 -27.19
CA GLN A 191 6.49 -11.47 -28.49
C GLN A 191 7.91 -12.03 -28.38
N SER A 192 8.34 -12.82 -29.37
CA SER A 192 9.73 -13.24 -29.50
C SER A 192 10.58 -12.11 -30.07
N VAL A 193 11.79 -11.93 -29.52
CA VAL A 193 12.76 -10.92 -29.99
C VAL A 193 13.47 -11.37 -31.27
N SER A 194 13.68 -12.68 -31.44
CA SER A 194 14.38 -13.26 -32.60
C SER A 194 13.58 -13.26 -33.91
N SER A 195 12.26 -13.31 -33.84
CA SER A 195 11.36 -13.40 -35.00
C SER A 195 10.91 -12.04 -35.56
N GLY A 196 11.56 -10.94 -35.17
CA GLY A 196 11.11 -9.59 -35.54
C GLY A 196 9.75 -9.25 -34.92
N SER A 197 9.56 -9.61 -33.64
CA SER A 197 8.33 -9.36 -32.87
C SER A 197 7.13 -10.25 -33.20
N GLY A 198 7.35 -11.52 -33.59
CA GLY A 198 6.25 -12.49 -33.71
C GLY A 198 5.59 -12.79 -32.36
N CYS A 199 4.28 -13.01 -32.34
CA CYS A 199 3.49 -13.25 -31.13
C CYS A 199 3.35 -14.73 -30.81
N LEU A 200 3.49 -15.08 -29.53
CA LEU A 200 3.12 -16.41 -29.01
C LEU A 200 1.66 -16.69 -29.37
N THR A 201 1.41 -17.83 -29.99
CA THR A 201 0.10 -18.19 -30.54
C THR A 201 -0.23 -19.63 -30.16
N THR A 202 -1.36 -19.81 -29.50
CA THR A 202 -1.89 -21.15 -29.19
C THR A 202 -2.71 -21.70 -30.36
N SER A 203 -2.61 -23.01 -30.58
CA SER A 203 -3.51 -23.77 -31.45
C SER A 203 -4.34 -24.73 -30.60
N SER A 204 -5.63 -24.45 -30.48
CA SER A 204 -6.57 -25.31 -29.74
C SER A 204 -6.78 -26.67 -30.40
N ALA A 205 -6.54 -26.80 -31.70
CA ALA A 205 -6.67 -28.07 -32.43
C ALA A 205 -5.55 -29.07 -32.10
N SER A 206 -4.37 -28.58 -31.70
CA SER A 206 -3.16 -29.40 -31.50
C SER A 206 -2.53 -29.24 -30.11
N ASN A 207 -3.15 -28.48 -29.20
CA ASN A 207 -2.61 -28.10 -27.88
C ASN A 207 -1.15 -27.61 -27.95
N SER A 208 -0.78 -26.99 -29.07
CA SER A 208 0.58 -26.55 -29.35
C SER A 208 0.69 -25.04 -29.24
N ILE A 209 1.91 -24.58 -29.03
CA ILE A 209 2.26 -23.17 -29.02
C ILE A 209 3.38 -22.91 -30.01
N SER A 210 3.27 -21.79 -30.73
CA SER A 210 4.21 -21.37 -31.77
C SER A 210 4.33 -19.85 -31.77
N VAL A 211 5.22 -19.32 -32.60
CA VAL A 211 5.37 -17.88 -32.82
C VAL A 211 4.87 -17.56 -34.23
N THR A 212 3.82 -16.74 -34.31
CA THR A 212 3.22 -16.34 -35.60
C THR A 212 3.12 -14.82 -35.69
N LYS A 213 2.75 -14.30 -36.86
CA LYS A 213 2.56 -12.86 -37.06
C LYS A 213 1.50 -12.33 -36.07
N CYS A 214 1.82 -11.25 -35.37
CA CYS A 214 0.89 -10.60 -34.45
C CYS A 214 -0.35 -10.10 -35.20
N SER A 215 -1.52 -10.54 -34.74
CA SER A 215 -2.85 -10.20 -35.26
C SER A 215 -3.78 -9.63 -34.18
N GLY A 216 -3.41 -9.75 -32.90
CA GLY A 216 -4.27 -9.38 -31.78
C GLY A 216 -5.38 -10.40 -31.50
N ALA A 217 -5.33 -11.58 -32.13
CA ALA A 217 -6.30 -12.64 -31.90
C ALA A 217 -6.29 -13.11 -30.44
N PRO A 218 -7.41 -13.61 -29.89
CA PRO A 218 -7.45 -14.16 -28.53
C PRO A 218 -6.42 -15.29 -28.30
N SER A 219 -6.08 -16.05 -29.34
CA SER A 219 -5.04 -17.08 -29.29
C SER A 219 -3.62 -16.53 -29.02
N GLN A 220 -3.43 -15.21 -29.13
CA GLN A 220 -2.18 -14.49 -28.89
C GLN A 220 -2.16 -13.68 -27.59
N ALA A 221 -3.26 -13.67 -26.84
CA ALA A 221 -3.41 -12.91 -25.59
C ALA A 221 -2.67 -13.53 -24.38
N TRP A 222 -1.42 -13.95 -24.61
CA TRP A 222 -0.55 -14.52 -23.59
C TRP A 222 -0.01 -13.45 -22.65
N LYS A 223 0.07 -13.77 -21.36
CA LYS A 223 0.57 -12.91 -20.29
C LYS A 223 1.50 -13.70 -19.37
N PHE A 224 2.39 -13.01 -18.70
CA PHE A 224 3.17 -13.59 -17.61
C PHE A 224 2.54 -13.19 -16.28
N ASP A 225 2.19 -14.17 -15.44
CA ASP A 225 1.74 -13.97 -14.06
C ASP A 225 2.98 -14.04 -13.14
N PRO A 226 3.44 -12.90 -12.59
CA PRO A 226 4.63 -12.85 -11.76
C PRO A 226 4.43 -13.43 -10.35
N VAL A 227 3.18 -13.57 -9.90
CA VAL A 227 2.84 -14.16 -8.58
C VAL A 227 2.78 -15.67 -8.70
N ALA A 228 2.07 -16.18 -9.71
CA ALA A 228 1.92 -17.61 -9.94
C ALA A 228 3.11 -18.23 -10.70
N LYS A 229 4.04 -17.41 -11.21
CA LYS A 229 5.22 -17.79 -12.00
C LYS A 229 4.85 -18.63 -13.21
N ARG A 230 3.91 -18.12 -14.02
CA ARG A 230 3.28 -18.85 -15.15
C ARG A 230 3.10 -17.96 -16.36
N VAL A 231 3.15 -18.59 -17.53
CA VAL A 231 2.73 -17.96 -18.79
C VAL A 231 1.31 -18.43 -19.11
N THR A 232 0.36 -17.49 -19.18
CA THR A 232 -1.09 -17.78 -19.22
C THR A 232 -1.79 -17.15 -20.42
N ASN A 233 -2.82 -17.80 -20.93
CA ASN A 233 -3.79 -17.23 -21.88
C ASN A 233 -5.18 -17.65 -21.41
N GLY A 234 -5.86 -16.75 -20.69
CA GLY A 234 -7.12 -17.07 -20.01
C GLY A 234 -6.94 -18.20 -18.98
N LYS A 235 -7.62 -19.33 -19.20
CA LYS A 235 -7.54 -20.53 -18.33
C LYS A 235 -6.40 -21.49 -18.73
N LEU A 236 -5.70 -21.19 -19.82
CA LEU A 236 -4.62 -22.02 -20.34
C LEU A 236 -3.26 -21.54 -19.82
N CYS A 237 -2.38 -22.48 -19.55
CA CYS A 237 -1.01 -22.27 -19.12
C CYS A 237 -0.05 -22.95 -20.10
N LEU A 238 1.09 -22.30 -20.33
CA LEU A 238 2.22 -22.90 -21.01
C LEU A 238 2.76 -24.06 -20.16
N VAL A 239 3.04 -25.18 -20.80
CA VAL A 239 3.60 -26.37 -20.18
C VAL A 239 4.96 -26.63 -20.82
N SER A 240 6.00 -26.63 -20.00
CA SER A 240 7.27 -27.25 -20.39
C SER A 240 7.02 -28.76 -20.56
N ALA A 241 6.92 -29.21 -21.81
CA ALA A 241 6.96 -30.63 -22.16
C ALA A 241 8.29 -31.23 -21.65
N PRO A 242 8.47 -32.58 -21.51
CA PRO A 242 9.50 -33.16 -20.67
C PRO A 242 10.80 -32.39 -20.82
N SER A 243 11.33 -31.91 -19.70
CA SER A 243 12.34 -30.84 -19.61
C SER A 243 13.71 -31.20 -20.21
N SER A 244 13.79 -32.22 -21.07
CA SER A 244 14.92 -32.49 -21.94
C SER A 244 15.06 -31.35 -22.95
N PRO A 245 16.28 -30.81 -23.13
CA PRO A 245 16.57 -29.83 -24.18
C PRO A 245 16.08 -30.30 -25.55
N GLY A 246 15.43 -29.42 -26.30
CA GLY A 246 14.87 -29.68 -27.62
C GLY A 246 13.39 -30.11 -27.65
N ALA A 247 12.74 -30.28 -26.49
CA ALA A 247 11.32 -30.61 -26.43
C ALA A 247 10.44 -29.39 -26.76
N SER A 248 9.42 -29.57 -27.60
CA SER A 248 8.43 -28.52 -27.88
C SER A 248 7.44 -28.38 -26.72
N PRO A 249 7.24 -27.17 -26.17
CA PRO A 249 6.27 -26.95 -25.09
C PRO A 249 4.83 -27.10 -25.62
N THR A 250 3.92 -27.37 -24.70
CA THR A 250 2.49 -27.55 -24.98
C THR A 250 1.65 -26.59 -24.16
N VAL A 251 0.33 -26.63 -24.36
CA VAL A 251 -0.63 -25.82 -23.63
C VAL A 251 -1.63 -26.72 -22.91
N ALA A 252 -1.91 -26.44 -21.65
CA ALA A 252 -2.90 -27.18 -20.86
C ALA A 252 -3.67 -26.25 -19.92
N ALA A 253 -4.68 -26.76 -19.24
CA ALA A 253 -5.36 -26.01 -18.17
C ALA A 253 -4.37 -25.63 -17.05
N CYS A 254 -4.50 -24.41 -16.53
CA CYS A 254 -3.68 -23.95 -15.42
C CYS A 254 -3.94 -24.77 -14.15
N SER A 255 -2.88 -25.32 -13.55
CA SER A 255 -2.93 -26.10 -12.31
C SER A 255 -1.83 -25.67 -11.34
N SER A 256 -2.20 -25.16 -10.16
CA SER A 256 -1.27 -24.65 -9.13
C SER A 256 -0.22 -25.67 -8.66
N SER A 257 -0.46 -26.96 -8.84
CA SER A 257 0.45 -28.06 -8.44
C SER A 257 1.36 -28.58 -9.55
N ALA A 258 1.27 -28.05 -10.77
CA ALA A 258 2.06 -28.52 -11.91
C ALA A 258 3.40 -27.77 -12.04
N ASP A 259 4.49 -28.38 -11.59
CA ASP A 259 5.87 -27.87 -11.76
C ASP A 259 6.24 -27.62 -13.22
N SER A 260 5.66 -28.37 -14.16
CA SER A 260 5.86 -28.19 -15.60
C SER A 260 5.29 -26.87 -16.13
N GLN A 261 4.45 -26.16 -15.37
CA GLN A 261 3.88 -24.86 -15.73
C GLN A 261 4.67 -23.69 -15.12
N TYR A 262 5.73 -23.96 -14.37
CA TYR A 262 6.53 -22.93 -13.71
C TYR A 262 7.52 -22.30 -14.69
N PHE A 263 7.45 -20.97 -14.80
CA PHE A 263 8.40 -20.13 -15.50
C PHE A 263 8.78 -18.93 -14.62
N ASP A 264 10.07 -18.63 -14.51
CA ASP A 264 10.57 -17.44 -13.84
C ASP A 264 11.80 -16.88 -14.57
N SER A 265 12.31 -15.73 -14.12
CA SER A 265 13.59 -15.22 -14.57
C SER A 265 14.71 -16.24 -14.31
N CYS A 266 15.60 -16.42 -15.28
CA CYS A 266 16.73 -17.33 -15.17
C CYS A 266 17.68 -16.99 -14.01
N ALA A 267 17.65 -15.75 -13.51
CA ALA A 267 18.41 -15.30 -12.35
C ALA A 267 17.82 -15.75 -11.00
N THR A 268 16.54 -16.16 -10.95
CA THR A 268 15.80 -16.41 -9.70
C THR A 268 15.42 -17.88 -9.48
N VAL A 269 15.72 -18.79 -10.43
CA VAL A 269 15.43 -20.22 -10.28
C VAL A 269 16.40 -20.89 -9.29
N PRO A 270 15.92 -21.47 -8.16
CA PRO A 270 16.78 -22.12 -7.16
C PRO A 270 17.41 -23.42 -7.68
N SER A 271 18.66 -23.70 -7.28
CA SER A 271 19.40 -24.91 -7.68
C SER A 271 19.11 -26.08 -6.73
N PRO A 272 18.88 -27.31 -7.21
CA PRO A 272 18.95 -28.50 -6.37
C PRO A 272 20.41 -28.88 -6.10
N THR A 273 20.72 -29.16 -4.83
CA THR A 273 22.03 -29.46 -4.28
C THR A 273 22.42 -30.92 -4.51
N THR A 274 23.60 -31.20 -5.06
CA THR A 274 24.45 -32.35 -4.68
C THR A 274 25.93 -32.06 -5.00
N THR A 275 26.81 -32.44 -4.06
CA THR A 275 28.30 -32.37 -4.03
C THR A 275 28.79 -33.83 -4.01
N PRO A 276 29.96 -34.29 -4.60
CA PRO A 276 31.28 -33.65 -4.61
C PRO A 276 32.14 -33.68 -5.91
N THR A 277 33.24 -32.90 -5.83
CA THR A 277 34.44 -32.56 -6.66
C THR A 277 35.33 -33.78 -7.06
N PRO A 278 36.41 -33.73 -7.92
CA PRO A 278 37.17 -32.57 -8.44
C PRO A 278 37.68 -32.57 -9.91
N THR A 279 38.19 -31.41 -10.39
CA THR A 279 39.49 -31.19 -11.10
C THR A 279 39.65 -29.66 -11.41
N PRO A 280 40.83 -29.03 -11.25
CA PRO A 280 40.96 -27.57 -11.31
C PRO A 280 40.96 -27.01 -12.74
N THR A 281 40.32 -25.86 -12.94
CA THR A 281 40.35 -25.05 -14.17
C THR A 281 40.33 -23.57 -13.72
N PRO A 282 41.10 -22.68 -14.37
CA PRO A 282 41.52 -21.41 -13.77
C PRO A 282 40.38 -20.46 -13.43
N THR A 283 40.51 -19.83 -12.27
CA THR A 283 39.58 -18.91 -11.61
C THR A 283 39.27 -17.68 -12.47
N PRO A 284 38.02 -17.47 -12.93
CA PRO A 284 37.58 -16.14 -13.35
C PRO A 284 37.40 -15.26 -12.11
N THR A 285 37.90 -14.04 -12.18
CA THR A 285 37.76 -13.01 -11.14
C THR A 285 36.27 -12.80 -10.80
N PRO A 286 35.87 -12.85 -9.52
CA PRO A 286 34.46 -12.73 -9.14
C PRO A 286 33.94 -11.33 -9.48
N THR A 287 32.84 -11.30 -10.23
CA THR A 287 32.00 -10.10 -10.35
C THR A 287 31.41 -9.79 -8.97
N PRO A 288 31.47 -8.53 -8.47
CA PRO A 288 31.06 -8.21 -7.12
C PRO A 288 29.57 -8.50 -6.92
N THR A 289 29.28 -9.33 -5.91
CA THR A 289 27.91 -9.59 -5.42
C THR A 289 27.26 -8.25 -5.05
N PRO A 290 26.04 -7.95 -5.53
CA PRO A 290 25.35 -6.71 -5.19
C PRO A 290 25.24 -6.58 -3.66
N ALA A 291 25.60 -5.40 -3.16
CA ALA A 291 25.63 -5.15 -1.74
C ALA A 291 24.21 -5.29 -1.14
N PRO A 292 24.10 -5.91 0.04
CA PRO A 292 22.83 -6.04 0.74
C PRO A 292 22.22 -4.66 1.00
N THR A 293 20.96 -4.47 0.64
CA THR A 293 20.25 -3.19 0.85
C THR A 293 19.74 -3.11 2.29
N ALA A 294 19.99 -1.98 2.94
CA ALA A 294 19.49 -1.75 4.29
C ALA A 294 17.99 -1.44 4.29
N ILE A 295 17.26 -1.99 5.25
CA ILE A 295 15.83 -1.79 5.45
C ILE A 295 15.55 -1.08 6.77
N GLN A 296 14.38 -0.45 6.85
CA GLN A 296 13.81 0.04 8.10
C GLN A 296 12.68 -0.90 8.55
N LEU A 297 12.59 -1.16 9.85
CA LEU A 297 11.61 -2.09 10.44
C LEU A 297 10.64 -1.31 11.33
N CYS A 298 9.48 -0.99 10.78
CA CYS A 298 8.43 -0.22 11.45
C CYS A 298 7.27 -1.09 11.95
N THR A 299 6.69 -0.71 13.08
CA THR A 299 5.51 -1.34 13.69
C THR A 299 4.22 -0.75 13.12
N LEU A 300 3.07 -1.38 13.40
CA LEU A 300 1.75 -0.84 13.05
C LEU A 300 1.42 0.51 13.70
N LYS A 301 2.08 0.86 14.80
CA LYS A 301 1.96 2.19 15.45
C LYS A 301 2.84 3.25 14.80
N LYS A 302 3.47 2.95 13.66
CA LYS A 302 4.42 3.82 12.94
C LYS A 302 5.60 4.26 13.81
N THR A 303 6.01 3.41 14.74
CA THR A 303 7.31 3.48 15.42
C THR A 303 8.30 2.55 14.73
N ILE A 304 9.59 2.75 14.95
CA ILE A 304 10.68 2.07 14.24
C ILE A 304 11.62 1.37 15.21
N LEU A 305 12.11 0.19 14.82
CA LEU A 305 13.23 -0.45 15.50
C LEU A 305 14.48 0.41 15.31
N SER A 306 15.17 0.74 16.40
CA SER A 306 16.40 1.52 16.38
C SER A 306 17.44 0.94 17.34
N GLU A 307 18.71 1.21 17.06
CA GLU A 307 19.85 0.78 17.87
C GLU A 307 20.50 1.98 18.56
N TRP A 308 21.01 1.78 19.77
CA TRP A 308 21.91 2.73 20.41
C TRP A 308 22.81 1.99 21.40
N ASN A 309 24.12 2.03 21.13
CA ASN A 309 25.17 1.51 22.02
C ASN A 309 25.00 0.02 22.34
N GLY A 310 24.66 -0.78 21.32
CA GLY A 310 24.41 -2.21 21.42
C GLY A 310 23.01 -2.57 21.92
N ASN A 311 22.19 -1.61 22.35
CA ASN A 311 20.82 -1.85 22.79
C ASN A 311 19.82 -1.53 21.67
N LEU A 312 18.66 -2.19 21.72
CA LEU A 312 17.57 -1.95 20.78
C LEU A 312 16.41 -1.21 21.46
N TYR A 313 15.71 -0.42 20.67
CA TYR A 313 14.57 0.40 21.06
C TYR A 313 13.51 0.39 19.95
N VAL A 314 12.27 0.63 20.33
CA VAL A 314 11.19 0.97 19.39
C VAL A 314 10.83 2.43 19.62
N ASP A 315 11.20 3.31 18.69
CA ASP A 315 11.12 4.77 18.86
C ASP A 315 10.41 5.47 17.67
N THR A 316 10.30 6.78 17.73
CA THR A 316 9.90 7.66 16.64
C THR A 316 10.89 7.60 15.46
N ILE A 317 10.36 7.72 14.25
CA ILE A 317 11.16 7.68 13.01
C ILE A 317 11.98 8.98 12.89
N LYS A 318 13.31 8.86 12.86
CA LYS A 318 14.27 9.97 12.68
C LYS A 318 15.08 9.84 11.38
N ASN A 319 14.91 8.74 10.65
CA ASN A 319 15.61 8.37 9.41
C ASN A 319 17.14 8.31 9.53
N SER A 320 17.64 8.00 10.72
CA SER A 320 19.07 7.88 11.03
C SER A 320 19.62 6.48 10.72
N ASN A 321 20.94 6.34 10.67
CA ASN A 321 21.59 5.05 10.35
C ASN A 321 21.31 3.97 11.40
N ASN A 322 21.02 4.37 12.63
CA ASN A 322 20.67 3.43 13.69
C ASN A 322 19.26 2.86 13.59
N GLU A 323 18.48 3.29 12.61
CA GLU A 323 17.16 2.74 12.29
C GLU A 323 17.19 1.81 11.07
N LYS A 324 18.39 1.56 10.53
CA LYS A 324 18.62 0.79 9.31
C LYS A 324 19.31 -0.51 9.63
N PHE A 325 18.83 -1.58 9.02
CA PHE A 325 19.34 -2.93 9.23
C PHE A 325 19.62 -3.63 7.91
N LEU A 326 20.73 -4.36 7.84
CA LEU A 326 21.07 -5.21 6.70
C LEU A 326 20.50 -6.61 6.93
N LEU A 327 19.77 -7.12 5.93
CA LEU A 327 19.31 -8.50 5.91
C LEU A 327 20.33 -9.37 5.18
N LEU A 328 21.05 -10.21 5.92
CA LEU A 328 22.10 -11.06 5.37
C LEU A 328 21.72 -12.52 5.50
N ALA A 329 21.82 -13.26 4.40
CA ALA A 329 21.46 -14.68 4.37
C ALA A 329 22.36 -15.54 5.30
N THR A 330 23.61 -15.14 5.52
CA THR A 330 24.63 -15.91 6.24
C THR A 330 24.79 -15.51 7.70
N THR A 331 24.61 -14.22 8.03
CA THR A 331 24.89 -13.68 9.37
C THR A 331 23.65 -13.08 10.05
N GLY A 332 22.47 -13.18 9.42
CA GLY A 332 21.21 -12.69 9.97
C GLY A 332 21.02 -11.19 9.78
N ILE A 333 20.37 -10.53 10.74
CA ILE A 333 20.08 -9.09 10.69
C ILE A 333 21.19 -8.31 11.39
N GLN A 334 21.80 -7.35 10.69
CA GLN A 334 22.86 -6.49 11.24
C GLN A 334 22.42 -5.04 11.33
N SER A 335 22.81 -4.36 12.41
CA SER A 335 22.64 -2.91 12.52
C SER A 335 23.66 -2.18 11.65
N VAL A 336 23.22 -1.12 10.96
CA VAL A 336 24.08 -0.26 10.15
C VAL A 336 24.91 0.70 11.02
N SER A 337 24.43 1.09 12.20
CA SER A 337 25.11 2.07 13.08
C SER A 337 26.25 1.49 13.92
N SER A 338 26.23 0.19 14.24
CA SER A 338 27.23 -0.43 15.12
C SER A 338 28.45 -1.01 14.39
N GLY A 339 28.66 -0.62 13.12
CA GLY A 339 29.70 -1.22 12.29
C GLY A 339 29.43 -2.70 12.01
N SER A 340 28.17 -3.05 11.71
CA SER A 340 27.70 -4.40 11.37
C SER A 340 27.56 -5.38 12.53
N GLY A 341 27.21 -4.91 13.74
CA GLY A 341 26.82 -5.82 14.84
C GLY A 341 25.53 -6.58 14.52
N CYS A 342 25.44 -7.84 14.95
CA CYS A 342 24.33 -8.74 14.69
C CYS A 342 23.27 -8.67 15.80
N LEU A 343 21.99 -8.64 15.41
CA LEU A 343 20.88 -8.88 16.34
C LEU A 343 21.11 -10.22 17.04
N THR A 344 21.06 -10.21 18.36
CA THR A 344 21.40 -11.37 19.20
C THR A 344 20.33 -11.52 20.27
N THR A 345 19.71 -12.69 20.33
CA THR A 345 18.79 -13.02 21.43
C THR A 345 19.54 -13.59 22.63
N SER A 346 19.07 -13.27 23.83
CA SER A 346 19.47 -13.92 25.08
C SER A 346 18.30 -14.75 25.61
N SER A 347 18.43 -16.07 25.60
CA SER A 347 17.42 -16.99 26.13
C SER A 347 17.24 -16.88 27.64
N ALA A 348 18.26 -16.41 28.37
CA ALA A 348 18.20 -16.23 29.81
C ALA A 348 17.33 -15.04 30.25
N SER A 349 17.16 -14.03 29.40
CA SER A 349 16.53 -12.75 29.74
C SER A 349 15.38 -12.34 28.82
N ASN A 350 15.01 -13.17 27.84
CA ASN A 350 14.04 -12.84 26.77
C ASN A 350 14.31 -11.47 26.13
N SER A 351 15.58 -11.08 26.07
CA SER A 351 16.02 -9.79 25.56
C SER A 351 16.69 -9.95 24.22
N ILE A 352 16.73 -8.85 23.48
CA ILE A 352 17.42 -8.74 22.21
C ILE A 352 18.34 -7.51 22.23
N SER A 353 19.54 -7.68 21.71
CA SER A 353 20.55 -6.64 21.63
C SER A 353 21.36 -6.79 20.34
N VAL A 354 22.32 -5.91 20.13
CA VAL A 354 23.26 -5.94 19.01
C VAL A 354 24.64 -6.27 19.57
N THR A 355 25.19 -7.42 19.16
CA THR A 355 26.52 -7.88 19.60
C THR A 355 27.41 -8.20 18.40
N LYS A 356 28.69 -8.50 18.65
CA LYS A 356 29.62 -8.89 17.58
C LYS A 356 29.10 -10.14 16.86
N CYS A 357 29.08 -10.10 15.52
CA CYS A 357 28.67 -11.24 14.72
C CYS A 357 29.60 -12.44 14.93
N SER A 358 29.01 -13.57 15.30
CA SER A 358 29.68 -14.87 15.49
C SER A 358 29.08 -15.98 14.63
N GLY A 359 27.89 -15.75 14.05
CA GLY A 359 27.14 -16.79 13.33
C GLY A 359 26.44 -17.78 14.25
N ALA A 360 26.36 -17.49 15.55
CA ALA A 360 25.66 -18.33 16.51
C ALA A 360 24.16 -18.44 16.17
N PRO A 361 23.48 -19.54 16.54
CA PRO A 361 22.02 -19.68 16.34
C PRO A 361 21.21 -18.53 16.93
N SER A 362 21.66 -17.94 18.04
CA SER A 362 21.05 -16.75 18.66
C SER A 362 21.08 -15.49 17.79
N GLN A 363 21.87 -15.49 16.71
CA GLN A 363 21.99 -14.41 15.73
C GLN A 363 21.31 -14.70 14.39
N ALA A 364 20.74 -15.90 14.22
CA ALA A 364 20.08 -16.33 12.97
C ALA A 364 18.70 -15.68 12.74
N TRP A 365 18.62 -14.37 12.93
CA TRP A 365 17.42 -13.57 12.72
C TRP A 365 17.13 -13.37 11.23
N LYS A 366 15.86 -13.41 10.86
CA LYS A 366 15.36 -13.22 9.50
C LYS A 366 14.15 -12.31 9.52
N PHE A 367 13.91 -11.62 8.40
CA PHE A 367 12.66 -10.93 8.16
C PHE A 367 11.78 -11.82 7.27
N ASP A 368 10.58 -12.13 7.73
CA ASP A 368 9.55 -12.80 6.94
C ASP A 368 8.66 -11.73 6.28
N PRO A 369 8.79 -11.50 4.96
CA PRO A 369 8.04 -10.45 4.26
C PRO A 369 6.57 -10.81 4.05
N VAL A 370 6.16 -12.07 4.25
CA VAL A 370 4.77 -12.52 4.14
C VAL A 370 4.09 -12.38 5.49
N ALA A 371 4.70 -12.93 6.54
CA ALA A 371 4.15 -12.86 7.89
C ALA A 371 4.36 -11.48 8.57
N LYS A 372 5.17 -10.61 7.95
CA LYS A 372 5.54 -9.26 8.43
C LYS A 372 6.15 -9.32 9.83
N ARG A 373 7.15 -10.18 10.00
CA ARG A 373 7.73 -10.54 11.30
C ARG A 373 9.24 -10.67 11.22
N VAL A 374 9.92 -10.33 12.30
CA VAL A 374 11.35 -10.61 12.50
C VAL A 374 11.47 -11.85 13.37
N THR A 375 12.09 -12.91 12.86
CA THR A 375 12.05 -14.26 13.43
C THR A 375 13.42 -14.85 13.68
N ASN A 376 13.56 -15.65 14.74
CA ASN A 376 14.68 -16.54 15.01
C ASN A 376 14.12 -17.91 15.42
N GLY A 377 14.05 -18.84 14.47
CA GLY A 377 13.38 -20.11 14.68
C GLY A 377 11.89 -19.93 15.02
N LYS A 378 11.49 -20.32 16.24
CA LYS A 378 10.12 -20.15 16.75
C LYS A 378 9.89 -18.83 17.51
N LEU A 379 10.94 -18.03 17.68
CA LEU A 379 10.89 -16.75 18.36
C LEU A 379 10.61 -15.63 17.36
N CYS A 380 9.81 -14.66 17.80
CA CYS A 380 9.53 -13.43 17.10
C CYS A 380 10.01 -12.25 17.94
N LEU A 381 10.51 -11.22 17.26
CA LEU A 381 10.73 -9.91 17.85
C LEU A 381 9.37 -9.34 18.29
N VAL A 382 9.31 -8.85 19.50
CA VAL A 382 8.13 -8.21 20.08
C VAL A 382 8.47 -6.74 20.27
N SER A 383 7.73 -5.87 19.58
CA SER A 383 7.77 -4.44 19.85
C SER A 383 7.34 -4.18 21.28
N ALA A 384 8.09 -3.32 21.96
CA ALA A 384 7.84 -3.00 23.35
C ALA A 384 6.44 -2.36 23.52
N PRO A 385 5.71 -2.66 24.58
CA PRO A 385 4.41 -2.06 24.82
C PRO A 385 4.54 -0.55 25.14
N SER A 386 3.78 0.24 24.39
CA SER A 386 3.16 1.52 24.78
C SER A 386 3.97 2.83 24.87
N SER A 387 5.29 2.88 24.64
CA SER A 387 5.97 4.19 24.47
C SER A 387 7.17 4.16 23.53
N PRO A 388 7.39 5.21 22.71
CA PRO A 388 8.65 5.41 22.01
C PRO A 388 9.85 5.36 22.96
N GLY A 389 10.92 4.68 22.55
CA GLY A 389 12.14 4.49 23.35
C GLY A 389 12.12 3.27 24.28
N ALA A 390 11.08 2.42 24.22
CA ALA A 390 11.05 1.19 25.00
C ALA A 390 11.81 0.06 24.30
N SER A 391 12.50 -0.78 25.08
CA SER A 391 13.31 -1.89 24.54
C SER A 391 12.44 -3.06 24.09
N PRO A 392 12.61 -3.57 22.86
CA PRO A 392 11.88 -4.73 22.39
C PRO A 392 12.32 -6.00 23.13
N THR A 393 11.45 -7.00 23.10
CA THR A 393 11.69 -8.32 23.71
C THR A 393 11.54 -9.41 22.67
N VAL A 394 11.70 -10.67 23.09
CA VAL A 394 11.44 -11.83 22.24
C VAL A 394 10.38 -12.72 22.89
N ALA A 395 9.50 -13.30 22.07
CA ALA A 395 8.50 -14.25 22.52
C ALA A 395 8.24 -15.30 21.44
N ALA A 396 7.47 -16.34 21.75
CA ALA A 396 6.97 -17.27 20.75
C ALA A 396 6.18 -16.52 19.66
N CYS A 397 6.38 -16.90 18.40
CA CYS A 397 5.66 -16.32 17.28
C CYS A 397 4.15 -16.60 17.39
N SER A 398 3.34 -15.55 17.28
CA SER A 398 1.88 -15.61 17.24
C SER A 398 1.38 -14.90 15.99
N SER A 399 0.65 -15.59 15.12
CA SER A 399 0.17 -15.01 13.85
C SER A 399 -0.73 -13.79 14.02
N SER A 400 -1.42 -13.66 15.16
CA SER A 400 -2.33 -12.55 15.45
C SER A 400 -1.72 -11.40 16.23
N ALA A 401 -0.57 -11.59 16.90
CA ALA A 401 0.02 -10.56 17.76
C ALA A 401 0.46 -9.33 16.93
N VAL A 402 -0.12 -8.16 17.22
CA VAL A 402 0.23 -6.89 16.54
C VAL A 402 1.55 -6.33 17.06
N SER A 403 1.89 -6.62 18.31
CA SER A 403 3.20 -6.31 18.90
C SER A 403 4.36 -6.95 18.14
N GLN A 404 4.13 -8.04 17.40
CA GLN A 404 5.17 -8.74 16.65
C GLN A 404 5.19 -8.33 15.15
N TYR A 405 4.33 -7.40 14.74
CA TYR A 405 4.31 -6.91 13.36
C TYR A 405 5.47 -5.95 13.12
N PHE A 406 6.24 -6.22 12.07
CA PHE A 406 7.24 -5.33 11.50
C PHE A 406 7.14 -5.33 9.97
N ASP A 407 7.24 -4.17 9.34
CA ASP A 407 7.37 -4.06 7.89
C ASP A 407 8.21 -2.82 7.53
N SER A 408 8.53 -2.66 6.25
CA SER A 408 9.07 -1.39 5.76
C SER A 408 8.13 -0.23 6.09
N CYS A 409 8.68 0.88 6.56
CA CYS A 409 7.90 2.04 7.02
C CYS A 409 6.97 2.61 5.95
N ALA A 410 7.36 2.51 4.67
CA ALA A 410 6.53 2.91 3.54
C ALA A 410 5.31 1.99 3.30
N SER A 411 5.38 0.74 3.75
CA SER A 411 4.33 -0.27 3.53
C SER A 411 3.41 -0.45 4.74
N VAL A 412 3.71 0.17 5.89
CA VAL A 412 2.85 0.07 7.08
C VAL A 412 1.51 0.78 6.82
N PRO A 413 0.37 0.06 6.85
CA PRO A 413 -0.93 0.66 6.60
C PRO A 413 -1.36 1.59 7.73
N SER A 414 -2.17 2.60 7.40
CA SER A 414 -2.87 3.41 8.40
C SER A 414 -4.07 2.62 8.92
N THR A 415 -3.88 1.93 10.04
CA THR A 415 -4.95 1.14 10.67
C THR A 415 -5.75 1.94 11.69
N VAL A 416 -7.00 1.56 11.85
CA VAL A 416 -7.96 2.10 12.82
C VAL A 416 -8.53 0.98 13.70
N ARG A 417 -9.09 1.37 14.83
CA ARG A 417 -9.89 0.56 15.74
C ARG A 417 -11.31 1.11 15.76
N LEU A 418 -12.28 0.22 15.79
CA LEU A 418 -13.68 0.57 16.00
C LEU A 418 -14.00 0.32 17.48
N VAL A 419 -14.31 1.39 18.20
CA VAL A 419 -14.45 1.39 19.67
C VAL A 419 -15.87 1.81 20.04
N THR A 420 -16.58 0.93 20.73
CA THR A 420 -17.93 1.19 21.24
C THR A 420 -17.91 2.24 22.35
N LYS A 421 -19.07 2.87 22.63
CA LYS A 421 -19.25 3.78 23.78
C LYS A 421 -18.82 3.18 25.11
N ARG A 422 -18.94 1.85 25.27
CA ARG A 422 -18.57 1.09 26.48
C ARG A 422 -17.11 0.62 26.48
N ASN A 423 -16.24 1.23 25.66
CA ASN A 423 -14.81 0.92 25.54
C ASN A 423 -14.49 -0.54 25.16
N ALA A 424 -15.43 -1.22 24.47
CA ALA A 424 -15.17 -2.48 23.81
C ALA A 424 -14.73 -2.26 22.36
N TYR A 425 -13.84 -3.13 21.88
CA TYR A 425 -13.19 -3.06 20.57
C TYR A 425 -13.82 -4.11 19.65
N LEU A 426 -14.23 -3.68 18.46
CA LEU A 426 -14.72 -4.64 17.48
C LEU A 426 -13.57 -5.51 16.99
N TYR A 427 -13.89 -6.76 16.69
CA TYR A 427 -12.94 -7.73 16.18
C TYR A 427 -13.61 -8.77 15.31
N GLN A 428 -12.82 -9.29 14.40
CA GLN A 428 -13.18 -10.41 13.56
C GLN A 428 -13.12 -11.73 14.33
N ALA A 429 -14.14 -12.57 14.17
CA ALA A 429 -14.09 -14.00 14.50
C ALA A 429 -15.16 -14.75 13.67
N ASN A 430 -14.95 -16.03 13.34
CA ASN A 430 -15.99 -16.91 12.75
C ASN A 430 -16.78 -16.28 11.59
N SER A 431 -16.10 -15.58 10.66
CA SER A 431 -16.68 -14.82 9.53
C SER A 431 -17.57 -13.61 9.90
N GLY A 432 -17.81 -13.37 11.18
CA GLY A 432 -18.55 -12.23 11.72
C GLY A 432 -17.66 -11.19 12.39
N VAL A 433 -18.32 -10.21 13.02
CA VAL A 433 -17.68 -9.16 13.81
C VAL A 433 -18.33 -9.11 15.18
N PHE A 434 -17.51 -9.00 16.23
CA PHE A 434 -17.92 -9.06 17.62
C PHE A 434 -17.26 -7.92 18.41
N ALA A 435 -17.72 -7.63 19.62
CA ALA A 435 -17.09 -6.64 20.51
C ALA A 435 -16.49 -7.28 21.77
N GLY A 436 -15.26 -6.89 22.13
CA GLY A 436 -14.54 -7.46 23.26
C GLY A 436 -13.55 -6.49 23.91
N ALA A 437 -12.81 -6.97 24.91
CA ALA A 437 -11.75 -6.19 25.54
C ALA A 437 -10.64 -5.83 24.54
N ASN A 438 -9.86 -4.78 24.83
CA ASN A 438 -8.64 -4.49 24.10
C ASN A 438 -7.65 -5.64 24.29
N SER A 439 -7.01 -6.09 23.21
CA SER A 439 -5.97 -7.12 23.25
C SER A 439 -4.94 -6.89 22.13
N ASP A 440 -3.78 -7.55 22.27
CA ASP A 440 -2.73 -7.60 21.25
C ASP A 440 -3.11 -8.56 20.11
N ASP A 441 -4.05 -8.14 19.26
CA ASP A 441 -4.63 -8.98 18.21
C ASP A 441 -4.98 -8.17 16.94
N ILE A 442 -4.44 -8.62 15.81
CA ILE A 442 -4.61 -8.02 14.47
C ILE A 442 -6.06 -8.06 14.01
N ASN A 443 -6.85 -9.02 14.51
CA ASN A 443 -8.27 -9.14 14.20
C ASN A 443 -9.11 -7.97 14.74
N ARG A 444 -8.53 -7.08 15.57
CA ARG A 444 -9.16 -5.85 16.07
C ARG A 444 -8.86 -4.61 15.22
N LEU A 445 -7.99 -4.76 14.22
CA LEU A 445 -7.56 -3.64 13.38
C LEU A 445 -8.27 -3.69 12.03
N PHE A 446 -8.62 -2.51 11.56
CA PHE A 446 -9.26 -2.28 10.27
C PHE A 446 -8.47 -1.23 9.50
N VAL A 447 -8.58 -1.22 8.18
CA VAL A 447 -8.17 -0.10 7.33
C VAL A 447 -9.43 0.51 6.75
N TYR A 448 -9.63 1.81 6.98
CA TYR A 448 -10.69 2.56 6.35
C TYR A 448 -10.14 3.25 5.10
N ASN A 449 -10.65 2.87 3.92
CA ASN A 449 -10.36 3.56 2.68
C ASN A 449 -11.48 4.56 2.39
N ALA A 450 -11.22 5.86 2.59
CA ALA A 450 -12.23 6.90 2.40
C ALA A 450 -12.73 7.01 0.95
N ALA A 451 -11.85 6.79 -0.04
CA ALA A 451 -12.21 6.86 -1.45
C ALA A 451 -13.09 5.67 -1.88
N ALA A 452 -12.75 4.47 -1.43
CA ALA A 452 -13.54 3.26 -1.68
C ALA A 452 -14.75 3.13 -0.73
N GLN A 453 -14.75 3.89 0.36
CA GLN A 453 -15.68 3.79 1.49
C GLN A 453 -15.68 2.39 2.13
N THR A 454 -14.56 1.68 2.16
CA THR A 454 -14.52 0.31 2.68
C THR A 454 -13.82 0.23 4.04
N LEU A 455 -14.30 -0.69 4.89
CA LEU A 455 -13.64 -1.10 6.13
C LEU A 455 -13.07 -2.50 5.94
N GLN A 456 -11.75 -2.60 5.77
CA GLN A 456 -11.06 -3.87 5.55
C GLN A 456 -10.43 -4.39 6.85
N ALA A 457 -10.83 -5.58 7.31
CA ALA A 457 -10.23 -6.24 8.46
C ALA A 457 -8.79 -6.67 8.16
N GLN A 458 -7.86 -6.37 9.05
CA GLN A 458 -6.44 -6.67 8.84
C GLN A 458 -6.09 -8.15 9.05
N GLY A 459 -6.87 -8.88 9.85
CA GLY A 459 -6.60 -10.29 10.13
C GLY A 459 -6.72 -11.22 8.92
N ASN A 460 -7.59 -10.89 7.96
CA ASN A 460 -7.80 -11.71 6.76
C ASN A 460 -7.94 -10.92 5.45
N GLY A 461 -7.83 -9.59 5.49
CA GLY A 461 -7.95 -8.73 4.32
C GLY A 461 -9.36 -8.61 3.75
N GLN A 462 -10.40 -9.09 4.43
CA GLN A 462 -11.79 -9.01 3.97
C GLN A 462 -12.46 -7.70 4.36
N CYS A 463 -13.46 -7.28 3.58
CA CYS A 463 -14.22 -6.07 3.81
C CYS A 463 -15.50 -6.36 4.60
N LEU A 464 -15.86 -5.44 5.49
CA LEU A 464 -17.11 -5.45 6.24
C LEU A 464 -18.29 -5.20 5.29
N GLY A 465 -19.28 -6.07 5.29
CA GLY A 465 -20.38 -6.04 4.33
C GLY A 465 -21.75 -6.28 4.94
N THR A 466 -22.78 -5.81 4.23
CA THR A 466 -24.22 -5.91 4.54
C THR A 466 -24.94 -6.76 3.48
N PRO A 467 -26.26 -7.08 3.56
CA PRO A 467 -27.26 -6.70 4.58
C PRO A 467 -27.08 -7.41 5.92
N VAL A 468 -26.60 -8.65 5.92
CA VAL A 468 -26.14 -9.31 7.16
C VAL A 468 -24.69 -8.90 7.39
N LEU A 469 -24.38 -8.38 8.58
CA LEU A 469 -23.04 -7.92 8.92
C LEU A 469 -22.06 -9.12 8.94
N GLN A 470 -21.16 -9.17 7.97
CA GLN A 470 -20.13 -10.19 7.89
C GLN A 470 -18.94 -9.71 7.05
N LEU A 471 -17.83 -10.45 7.11
CA LEU A 471 -16.64 -10.17 6.31
C LEU A 471 -16.71 -10.92 4.97
N ARG A 472 -16.36 -10.23 3.88
CA ARG A 472 -16.44 -10.75 2.51
C ARG A 472 -15.27 -10.25 1.66
N ALA A 473 -15.10 -10.80 0.46
CA ALA A 473 -14.11 -10.27 -0.49
C ALA A 473 -14.37 -8.78 -0.78
N CYS A 474 -13.31 -7.98 -0.87
CA CYS A 474 -13.41 -6.56 -1.20
C CYS A 474 -13.60 -6.39 -2.71
N ASP A 475 -14.85 -6.36 -3.18
CA ASP A 475 -15.20 -6.26 -4.62
C ASP A 475 -15.68 -4.86 -5.04
N GLY A 476 -15.74 -3.91 -4.09
CA GLY A 476 -16.19 -2.53 -4.34
C GLY A 476 -17.71 -2.36 -4.48
N SER A 477 -18.49 -3.41 -4.21
CA SER A 477 -19.95 -3.36 -4.28
C SER A 477 -20.55 -2.40 -3.26
N ALA A 478 -21.76 -1.90 -3.53
CA ALA A 478 -22.44 -0.92 -2.68
C ALA A 478 -22.67 -1.42 -1.25
N ASN A 479 -22.91 -2.72 -1.06
CA ASN A 479 -23.15 -3.31 0.26
C ASN A 479 -21.88 -3.44 1.12
N LEU A 480 -20.70 -3.09 0.60
CA LEU A 480 -19.43 -3.00 1.35
C LEU A 480 -19.07 -1.56 1.71
N LYS A 481 -19.89 -0.57 1.33
CA LYS A 481 -19.57 0.84 1.50
C LYS A 481 -20.09 1.38 2.83
N TRP A 482 -19.26 2.15 3.51
CA TRP A 482 -19.46 2.71 4.84
C TRP A 482 -18.99 4.16 4.87
N SER A 483 -19.78 5.02 5.51
CA SER A 483 -19.41 6.40 5.83
C SER A 483 -19.18 6.53 7.34
N ILE A 484 -18.17 7.32 7.69
CA ILE A 484 -17.79 7.56 9.08
C ILE A 484 -18.28 8.95 9.49
N ASP A 485 -19.27 9.00 10.37
CA ASP A 485 -19.74 10.20 11.02
C ASP A 485 -19.00 10.35 12.35
N ALA A 486 -17.84 10.98 12.31
CA ALA A 486 -16.97 11.13 13.48
C ALA A 486 -17.62 11.99 14.59
N VAL A 487 -18.46 12.97 14.21
CA VAL A 487 -19.13 13.90 15.13
C VAL A 487 -20.13 13.14 16.00
N ASN A 488 -21.03 12.39 15.36
CA ASN A 488 -22.04 11.62 16.07
C ASN A 488 -21.54 10.23 16.48
N ARG A 489 -20.28 9.91 16.16
CA ARG A 489 -19.63 8.60 16.37
C ARG A 489 -20.49 7.48 15.79
N LYS A 490 -20.84 7.58 14.51
CA LYS A 490 -21.62 6.57 13.80
C LYS A 490 -20.86 6.03 12.60
N VAL A 491 -20.96 4.72 12.38
CA VAL A 491 -20.49 4.05 11.16
C VAL A 491 -21.74 3.66 10.37
N LYS A 492 -22.00 4.35 9.27
CA LYS A 492 -23.24 4.24 8.50
C LYS A 492 -22.97 3.49 7.20
N THR A 493 -23.92 2.73 6.69
CA THR A 493 -23.80 2.17 5.34
C THR A 493 -23.93 3.29 4.31
N SER A 494 -23.09 3.30 3.28
CA SER A 494 -23.21 4.25 2.18
C SER A 494 -24.14 3.72 1.09
N GLY A 495 -25.09 4.54 0.64
CA GLY A 495 -26.04 4.16 -0.43
C GLY A 495 -27.23 3.30 0.02
N LEU A 496 -27.32 2.91 1.30
CA LEU A 496 -28.52 2.34 1.90
C LEU A 496 -29.14 3.36 2.87
N ASN A 497 -30.45 3.51 2.83
CA ASN A 497 -31.14 4.53 3.62
C ASN A 497 -31.13 4.18 5.11
N ASN A 498 -30.45 5.03 5.90
CA ASN A 498 -30.51 5.09 7.35
C ASN A 498 -30.13 3.81 8.11
N ILE A 499 -29.11 3.08 7.67
CA ILE A 499 -28.57 1.89 8.37
C ILE A 499 -27.21 2.19 9.01
N CYS A 500 -27.05 1.78 10.27
CA CYS A 500 -25.87 1.99 11.10
C CYS A 500 -25.30 0.65 11.58
N LEU A 501 -24.00 0.61 11.81
CA LEU A 501 -23.36 -0.40 12.64
C LEU A 501 -23.91 -0.31 14.07
N ASP A 502 -24.36 -1.44 14.58
CA ASP A 502 -25.01 -1.56 15.88
C ASP A 502 -24.37 -2.74 16.63
N VAL A 503 -23.87 -2.53 17.83
CA VAL A 503 -23.26 -3.57 18.63
C VAL A 503 -23.50 -3.35 20.10
N ASP A 504 -24.04 -4.38 20.75
CA ASP A 504 -24.15 -4.43 22.20
C ASP A 504 -23.06 -5.33 22.79
N PRO A 505 -21.96 -4.77 23.33
CA PRO A 505 -20.91 -5.56 23.96
C PRO A 505 -21.35 -6.26 25.26
N THR A 506 -22.54 -5.93 25.80
CA THR A 506 -23.10 -6.57 27.01
C THR A 506 -24.03 -7.73 26.69
N ASN A 507 -24.48 -7.85 25.45
CA ASN A 507 -25.24 -9.00 24.99
C ASN A 507 -24.37 -10.27 25.05
N ALA A 508 -24.97 -11.41 25.40
CA ALA A 508 -24.29 -12.70 25.47
C ALA A 508 -23.56 -13.08 24.17
N SER A 509 -24.13 -12.76 23.00
CA SER A 509 -23.50 -13.06 21.70
C SER A 509 -22.33 -12.12 21.38
N ARG A 510 -22.37 -10.89 21.91
CA ARG A 510 -21.44 -9.78 21.60
C ARG A 510 -21.29 -9.49 20.10
N ALA A 511 -22.19 -10.03 19.27
CA ALA A 511 -22.13 -9.91 17.83
C ALA A 511 -22.52 -8.48 17.43
N ALA A 512 -21.74 -7.91 16.52
CA ALA A 512 -22.13 -6.71 15.83
C ALA A 512 -23.14 -7.05 14.73
N GLN A 513 -24.01 -6.10 14.43
CA GLN A 513 -25.03 -6.19 13.39
C GLN A 513 -25.17 -4.85 12.69
N VAL A 514 -26.10 -4.78 11.73
CA VAL A 514 -26.59 -3.51 11.21
C VAL A 514 -28.03 -3.30 11.63
N TRP A 515 -28.39 -2.05 11.92
CA TRP A 515 -29.73 -1.68 12.31
C TRP A 515 -30.07 -0.27 11.85
N THR A 516 -31.36 0.09 11.85
CA THR A 516 -31.79 1.46 11.57
C THR A 516 -31.06 2.44 12.49
N CYS A 517 -30.50 3.51 11.92
CA CYS A 517 -29.81 4.53 12.70
C CYS A 517 -30.79 5.30 13.60
N PHE A 518 -30.45 5.40 14.89
CA PHE A 518 -31.15 6.21 15.88
C PHE A 518 -30.19 7.23 16.51
N ALA A 519 -30.65 8.46 16.73
CA ALA A 519 -29.82 9.51 17.32
C ALA A 519 -29.29 9.13 18.72
N ASN A 520 -30.15 8.56 19.56
CA ASN A 520 -29.86 8.25 20.97
C ASN A 520 -29.76 6.74 21.24
N ASN A 521 -28.94 6.03 20.48
CA ASN A 521 -28.68 4.61 20.71
C ASN A 521 -27.18 4.38 21.00
N ASP A 522 -26.88 4.03 22.25
CA ASP A 522 -25.52 3.76 22.75
C ASP A 522 -24.81 2.61 22.03
N ASN A 523 -25.56 1.63 21.52
CA ASN A 523 -25.01 0.51 20.76
C ASN A 523 -24.57 0.92 19.35
N GLN A 524 -24.99 2.09 18.87
CA GLN A 524 -24.59 2.65 17.57
C GLN A 524 -23.54 3.76 17.68
N VAL A 525 -23.05 4.01 18.90
CA VAL A 525 -21.99 4.96 19.16
C VAL A 525 -20.66 4.23 19.05
N ILE A 526 -20.04 4.33 17.88
CA ILE A 526 -18.79 3.68 17.48
C ILE A 526 -17.79 4.75 17.04
N SER A 527 -16.73 4.91 17.82
CA SER A 527 -15.59 5.76 17.47
C SER A 527 -14.64 5.00 16.55
N VAL A 528 -14.27 5.61 15.44
CA VAL A 528 -13.17 5.13 14.59
C VAL A 528 -11.91 5.88 15.01
N VAL A 529 -10.99 5.18 15.69
CA VAL A 529 -9.78 5.80 16.26
C VAL A 529 -8.53 5.22 15.59
N PRO A 530 -7.48 6.02 15.32
CA PRO A 530 -6.19 5.49 14.87
C PRO A 530 -5.62 4.48 15.88
N TYR A 531 -4.91 3.46 15.38
CA TYR A 531 -4.19 2.49 16.22
C TYR A 531 -2.82 3.00 16.68
#